data_AF-A0A081N1F5-F1
#
_entry.id   AF-A0A081N1F5-F1
#
_cell.length_a   1.000
_cell.length_b   1.000
_cell.length_c   1.000
_cell.angle_alpha   90.00
_cell.angle_beta   90.00
_cell.angle_gamma   90.00
#
_symmetry.space_group_name_H-M   'P 1'
#
loop_
_entity.id
_entity.type
_entity.pdbx_description
1 polymer ?
#
loop_
_entity_poly.entity_id
_entity_poly.type
_entity_poly.pdbx_seq_one_letter_code
_entity_poly.pdbx_strand_id
1 'polypeptide(L)'
;RGLQHIWITPDLRHRVFQVLENIIPASRHNGRPGMDLWNILVFGTLRLVTNCDYDRLQELANEHGTLRKMLGHGPYCTHTYHIQTLQDNISLFTPEILDQINQVTVDAGHQLVKKKMSRYMAVPIRS
;
A
#
# COMPACT_ATOMS: atom_id res chain seq x y z
N ARG A 1 1.27 -3.22 -11.57
CA ARG A 1 0.24 -2.16 -11.70
C ARG A 1 -0.69 -2.04 -10.47
N GLY A 2 -0.63 -2.94 -9.47
CA GLY A 2 -1.49 -2.90 -8.27
C GLY A 2 -1.30 -1.68 -7.37
N LEU A 3 -0.07 -1.43 -6.86
CA LEU A 3 0.19 -0.32 -5.92
C LEU A 3 -0.18 1.06 -6.50
N GLN A 4 0.15 1.33 -7.77
CA GLN A 4 -0.25 2.58 -8.43
C GLN A 4 -1.77 2.73 -8.53
N HIS A 5 -2.50 1.64 -8.80
CA HIS A 5 -3.96 1.66 -8.87
C HIS A 5 -4.61 1.95 -7.51
N ILE A 6 -4.05 1.38 -6.44
CA ILE A 6 -4.45 1.67 -5.05
C ILE A 6 -4.22 3.16 -4.75
N TRP A 7 -3.06 3.72 -5.14
CA TRP A 7 -2.75 5.13 -4.88
C TRP A 7 -3.71 6.12 -5.54
N ILE A 8 -4.07 5.89 -6.81
CA ILE A 8 -4.91 6.81 -7.59
C ILE A 8 -6.42 6.65 -7.34
N THR A 9 -6.84 5.58 -6.66
CA THR A 9 -8.26 5.23 -6.46
C THR A 9 -8.61 5.37 -4.98
N PRO A 10 -9.18 6.50 -4.53
CA PRO A 10 -9.38 6.80 -3.11
C PRO A 10 -10.21 5.75 -2.36
N ASP A 11 -11.30 5.26 -2.98
CA ASP A 11 -12.17 4.25 -2.40
C ASP A 11 -11.43 2.92 -2.15
N LEU A 12 -10.61 2.51 -3.11
CA LEU A 12 -9.81 1.29 -3.00
C LEU A 12 -8.72 1.47 -1.93
N ARG A 13 -8.03 2.61 -1.92
CA ARG A 13 -7.05 2.94 -0.88
C ARG A 13 -7.65 2.86 0.51
N HIS A 14 -8.86 3.40 0.70
CA HIS A 14 -9.55 3.35 1.98
C HIS A 14 -9.83 1.91 2.42
N ARG A 15 -10.37 1.07 1.53
CA ARG A 15 -10.61 -0.35 1.83
C ARG A 15 -9.33 -1.10 2.19
N VAL A 16 -8.24 -0.86 1.45
CA VAL A 16 -6.93 -1.46 1.73
C VAL A 16 -6.40 -1.00 3.09
N PHE A 17 -6.53 0.29 3.42
CA PHE A 17 -6.09 0.81 4.72
C PHE A 17 -6.92 0.25 5.87
N GLN A 18 -8.23 0.02 5.69
CA GLN A 18 -9.06 -0.65 6.68
C GLN A 18 -8.60 -2.09 6.97
N VAL A 19 -8.16 -2.83 5.95
CA VAL A 19 -7.56 -4.16 6.16
C VAL A 19 -6.30 -4.03 7.01
N LEU A 20 -5.41 -3.11 6.67
CA LEU A 20 -4.14 -2.88 7.39
C LEU A 20 -4.34 -2.42 8.84
N GLU A 21 -5.31 -1.54 9.11
CA GLU A 21 -5.62 -1.04 10.46
C GLU A 21 -6.09 -2.15 11.42
N ASN A 22 -6.72 -3.20 10.90
CA ASN A 22 -7.16 -4.33 11.72
C ASN A 22 -6.01 -5.26 12.15
N ILE A 23 -4.88 -5.20 11.45
CA ILE A 23 -3.78 -6.17 11.59
C ILE A 23 -2.59 -5.53 12.27
N ILE A 24 -2.25 -4.31 11.85
CA ILE A 24 -1.14 -3.57 12.40
C ILE A 24 -1.72 -2.76 13.55
N PRO A 25 -1.41 -3.11 14.81
CA PRO A 25 -1.92 -2.37 15.95
C PRO A 25 -1.52 -0.92 15.74
N ALA A 26 -2.55 -0.08 15.56
CA ALA A 26 -2.36 1.30 15.19
C ALA A 26 -1.33 1.90 16.16
N SER A 27 -0.17 2.27 15.64
CA SER A 27 0.83 3.08 16.35
C SER A 27 0.31 4.52 16.52
N ARG A 28 -1.00 4.67 16.79
CA ARG A 28 -1.75 5.92 16.94
C ARG A 28 -1.83 6.40 18.39
N HIS A 29 -1.40 5.63 19.40
CA HIS A 29 -1.71 5.96 20.80
C HIS A 29 -0.54 6.27 21.74
N ASN A 30 0.72 6.38 21.28
CA ASN A 30 1.86 6.56 22.21
C ASN A 30 2.78 7.76 21.87
N GLY A 31 2.26 8.84 21.27
CA GLY A 31 3.03 10.09 21.07
C GLY A 31 4.25 9.99 20.13
N ARG A 32 4.50 8.81 19.53
CA ARG A 32 5.47 8.60 18.46
C ARG A 32 4.71 8.62 17.13
N PRO A 33 5.16 9.36 16.11
CA PRO A 33 4.59 9.24 14.77
C PRO A 33 4.80 7.80 14.30
N GLY A 34 3.73 7.01 14.28
CA GLY A 34 3.74 5.67 13.72
C GLY A 34 4.15 5.67 12.24
N MET A 35 4.58 4.52 11.72
CA MET A 35 4.84 4.37 10.29
C MET A 35 3.52 4.49 9.53
N ASP A 36 3.50 5.30 8.47
CA ASP A 36 2.31 5.48 7.65
C ASP A 36 1.83 4.14 7.04
N LEU A 37 0.51 3.91 7.00
CA LEU A 37 -0.08 2.68 6.44
C LEU A 37 0.34 2.45 4.99
N TRP A 38 0.54 3.52 4.22
CA TRP A 38 1.10 3.45 2.87
C TRP A 38 2.51 2.88 2.87
N ASN A 39 3.37 3.36 3.78
CA ASN A 39 4.74 2.88 3.88
C ASN A 39 4.76 1.40 4.25
N ILE A 40 3.87 0.97 5.15
CA ILE A 40 3.76 -0.44 5.52
C ILE A 40 3.29 -1.29 4.34
N LEU A 41 2.29 -0.84 3.58
CA LEU A 41 1.83 -1.52 2.38
C LEU A 41 2.96 -1.68 1.36
N VAL A 42 3.71 -0.61 1.09
CA VAL A 42 4.80 -0.60 0.11
C VAL A 42 5.93 -1.52 0.56
N PHE A 43 6.38 -1.42 1.81
CA PHE A 43 7.47 -2.26 2.34
C PHE A 43 7.08 -3.73 2.48
N GLY A 44 5.87 -4.01 2.98
CA GLY A 44 5.35 -5.37 3.10
C GLY A 44 5.22 -6.05 1.75
N THR A 45 4.65 -5.34 0.77
CA THR A 45 4.57 -5.84 -0.61
C THR A 45 5.96 -6.04 -1.21
N LEU A 46 6.87 -5.07 -1.05
CA LEU A 46 8.22 -5.16 -1.59
C LEU A 46 8.94 -6.39 -1.03
N ARG A 47 8.95 -6.54 0.30
CA ARG A 47 9.58 -7.66 1.00
C ARG A 47 9.06 -9.01 0.50
N LEU A 48 7.74 -9.17 0.38
CA LEU A 48 7.15 -10.44 -0.04
C LEU A 48 7.37 -10.74 -1.54
N VAL A 49 7.34 -9.72 -2.40
CA VAL A 49 7.52 -9.89 -3.85
C VAL A 49 9.00 -10.12 -4.22
N THR A 50 9.93 -9.43 -3.55
CA THR A 50 11.37 -9.56 -3.82
C THR A 50 12.06 -10.61 -2.95
N ASN A 51 11.35 -11.17 -1.96
CA ASN A 51 11.88 -12.08 -0.95
C ASN A 51 13.17 -11.54 -0.28
N CYS A 52 13.24 -10.22 -0.05
CA CYS A 52 14.39 -9.61 0.57
C CYS A 52 14.33 -9.68 2.11
N ASP A 53 15.48 -9.69 2.76
CA ASP A 53 15.59 -9.56 4.21
C ASP A 53 15.41 -8.09 4.67
N TYR A 54 15.41 -7.87 5.99
CA TYR A 54 15.19 -6.55 6.57
C TYR A 54 16.35 -5.59 6.35
N ASP A 55 17.58 -6.08 6.31
CA ASP A 55 18.76 -5.27 6.00
C ASP A 55 18.67 -4.72 4.57
N ARG A 56 18.36 -5.58 3.59
CA ARG A 56 18.18 -5.14 2.21
C ARG A 56 16.97 -4.22 2.04
N LEU A 57 15.89 -4.49 2.77
CA LEU A 57 14.72 -3.62 2.77
C LEU A 57 15.04 -2.22 3.31
N GLN A 58 15.86 -2.14 4.37
CA GLN A 58 16.29 -0.87 4.98
C GLN A 58 17.17 -0.08 4.02
N GLU A 59 18.16 -0.72 3.41
CA GLU A 59 19.04 -0.10 2.43
C GLU A 59 18.22 0.49 1.26
N LEU A 60 17.28 -0.29 0.70
CA LEU A 60 16.40 0.19 -0.36
C LEU A 60 15.56 1.38 0.09
N ALA A 61 15.01 1.35 1.31
CA ALA A 61 14.19 2.43 1.84
C ALA A 61 14.97 3.75 2.00
N ASN A 62 16.26 3.66 2.32
CA ASN A 62 17.10 4.81 2.62
C ASN A 62 17.84 5.35 1.38
N GLU A 63 18.29 4.48 0.48
CA GLU A 63 19.16 4.85 -0.64
C GLU A 63 18.45 4.88 -1.99
N HIS A 64 17.37 4.11 -2.17
CA HIS A 64 16.74 3.99 -3.49
C HIS A 64 15.76 5.15 -3.76
N GLY A 65 16.24 6.17 -4.49
CA GLY A 65 15.48 7.38 -4.77
C GLY A 65 14.07 7.17 -5.37
N THR A 66 13.87 6.15 -6.22
CA THR A 66 12.54 5.83 -6.76
C THR A 66 11.60 5.28 -5.69
N LEU A 67 12.12 4.48 -4.75
CA LEU A 67 11.33 3.95 -3.64
C LEU A 67 10.96 5.11 -2.69
N ARG A 68 11.93 5.98 -2.39
CA ARG A 68 11.68 7.20 -1.59
C ARG A 68 10.58 8.08 -2.19
N LYS A 69 10.62 8.33 -3.51
CA LYS A 69 9.54 9.05 -4.21
C LYS A 69 8.20 8.35 -4.06
N MET A 70 8.15 7.03 -4.15
CA MET A 70 6.93 6.24 -3.99
C MET A 70 6.37 6.33 -2.56
N LEU A 71 7.23 6.47 -1.55
CA LEU A 71 6.87 6.68 -0.16
C LEU A 71 6.50 8.14 0.17
N GLY A 72 6.52 9.04 -0.84
CA GLY A 72 6.24 10.47 -0.64
C GLY A 72 7.43 11.27 -0.09
N HIS A 73 8.63 10.68 -0.02
CA HIS A 73 9.84 11.40 0.39
C HIS A 73 10.37 12.24 -0.77
N GLY A 74 10.34 13.56 -0.59
CA GLY A 74 10.93 14.51 -1.53
C GLY A 74 12.47 14.41 -1.61
N PRO A 75 13.09 15.04 -2.62
CA PRO A 75 14.55 14.97 -2.84
C PRO A 75 15.38 15.56 -1.68
N TYR A 76 14.80 16.43 -0.85
CA TYR A 76 15.44 17.03 0.31
C TYR A 76 15.04 16.37 1.63
N CYS A 77 14.26 15.29 1.60
CA CYS A 77 13.83 14.59 2.81
C CYS A 77 15.01 13.82 3.42
N THR A 78 15.39 14.17 4.65
CA THR A 78 16.44 13.51 5.44
C THR A 78 15.93 12.34 6.27
N HIS A 79 14.64 11.99 6.16
CA HIS A 79 14.05 10.90 6.91
C HIS A 79 14.67 9.55 6.50
N THR A 80 15.12 8.79 7.49
CA THR A 80 15.64 7.44 7.32
C THR A 80 14.85 6.46 8.18
N TYR A 81 14.73 5.24 7.68
CA TYR A 81 14.08 4.15 8.39
C TYR A 81 15.11 3.36 9.18
N HIS A 82 14.81 3.14 10.46
CA HIS A 82 15.58 2.26 11.31
C HIS A 82 15.12 0.81 11.14
N ILE A 83 16.06 -0.14 11.16
CA ILE A 83 15.78 -1.55 10.93
C ILE A 83 14.75 -2.10 11.92
N GLN A 84 14.83 -1.70 13.19
CA GLN A 84 13.86 -2.10 14.22
C GLN A 84 12.44 -1.66 13.86
N THR A 85 12.28 -0.44 13.36
CA THR A 85 10.96 0.07 12.95
C THR A 85 10.40 -0.73 11.77
N LEU A 86 11.25 -1.12 10.81
CA LEU A 86 10.83 -1.98 9.71
C LEU A 86 10.46 -3.38 10.23
N GLN A 87 11.24 -3.96 11.13
CA GLN A 87 10.93 -5.27 11.70
C GLN A 87 9.61 -5.24 12.48
N ASP A 88 9.41 -4.28 13.38
CA ASP A 88 8.21 -4.20 14.21
C ASP A 88 6.92 -4.02 13.39
N ASN A 89 6.98 -3.21 12.33
CA ASN A 89 5.79 -2.90 11.52
C ASN A 89 5.56 -3.89 10.38
N ILE A 90 6.62 -4.39 9.74
CA ILE A 90 6.55 -5.23 8.54
C ILE A 90 6.52 -6.72 8.87
N SER A 91 6.98 -7.15 10.06
CA SER A 91 6.85 -8.55 10.49
C SER A 91 5.40 -9.02 10.60
N LEU A 92 4.48 -8.09 10.91
CA LEU A 92 3.03 -8.34 10.95
C LEU A 92 2.40 -8.42 9.55
N PHE A 93 3.12 -8.03 8.51
CA PHE A 93 2.66 -8.08 7.13
C PHE A 93 2.99 -9.45 6.53
N THR A 94 2.02 -10.36 6.59
CA THR A 94 2.17 -11.74 6.13
C THR A 94 1.65 -11.94 4.70
N PRO A 95 2.01 -13.06 4.02
CA PRO A 95 1.47 -13.39 2.69
C PRO A 95 -0.05 -13.43 2.64
N GLU A 96 -0.72 -13.86 3.71
CA GLU A 96 -2.17 -13.92 3.82
C GLU A 96 -2.79 -12.53 3.77
N ILE A 97 -2.13 -11.54 4.38
CA ILE A 97 -2.57 -10.13 4.31
C ILE A 97 -2.40 -9.58 2.91
N LEU A 98 -1.28 -9.91 2.25
CA LEU A 98 -1.07 -9.52 0.86
C LEU A 98 -2.14 -10.13 -0.06
N ASP A 99 -2.51 -11.39 0.15
CA ASP A 99 -3.58 -12.05 -0.60
C ASP A 99 -4.93 -11.36 -0.35
N GLN A 100 -5.28 -11.07 0.90
CA GLN A 100 -6.50 -10.33 1.24
C GLN A 100 -6.57 -8.97 0.54
N ILE A 101 -5.45 -8.23 0.50
CA ILE A 101 -5.35 -6.94 -0.20
C ILE A 101 -5.50 -7.13 -1.71
N ASN A 102 -4.93 -8.20 -2.28
CA ASN A 102 -5.08 -8.54 -3.68
C ASN A 102 -6.55 -8.85 -4.02
N GLN A 103 -7.25 -9.62 -3.19
CA GLN A 103 -8.67 -9.91 -3.38
C GLN A 103 -9.51 -8.62 -3.37
N VAL A 104 -9.30 -7.75 -2.37
CA VAL A 104 -9.98 -6.43 -2.31
C VAL A 104 -9.71 -5.59 -3.57
N THR A 105 -8.48 -5.63 -4.07
CA THR A 105 -8.08 -4.89 -5.28
C THR A 105 -8.75 -5.45 -6.54
N VAL A 106 -8.78 -6.77 -6.69
CA VAL A 106 -9.43 -7.45 -7.83
C VAL A 106 -10.94 -7.23 -7.81
N ASP A 107 -11.57 -7.35 -6.65
CA ASP A 107 -13.01 -7.11 -6.48
C ASP A 107 -13.39 -5.66 -6.78
N ALA A 108 -12.59 -4.70 -6.32
CA ALA A 108 -12.78 -3.29 -6.67
C ALA A 108 -12.64 -3.07 -8.19
N GLY A 109 -11.66 -3.73 -8.83
CA GLY A 109 -11.51 -3.73 -10.29
C GLY A 109 -12.75 -4.25 -11.01
N HIS A 110 -13.31 -5.39 -10.57
CA HIS A 110 -14.54 -5.96 -11.13
C HIS A 110 -15.76 -5.04 -10.95
N GLN A 111 -15.91 -4.42 -9.77
CA GLN A 111 -17.00 -3.47 -9.50
C GLN A 111 -16.91 -2.22 -10.38
N LEU A 112 -15.72 -1.68 -10.60
CA LEU A 112 -15.49 -0.54 -11.49
C LEU A 112 -15.84 -0.86 -12.95
N VAL A 113 -15.46 -2.04 -13.45
CA VAL A 113 -15.80 -2.49 -14.80
C VAL A 113 -17.31 -2.64 -14.97
N LYS A 114 -18.00 -3.28 -14.01
CA LYS A 114 -19.47 -3.43 -14.03
C LYS A 114 -20.18 -2.07 -14.04
N LYS A 115 -19.75 -1.12 -13.19
CA LYS A 115 -20.34 0.24 -13.14
C LYS A 115 -20.11 1.01 -14.43
N LYS A 116 -18.94 0.86 -15.05
CA LYS A 116 -18.61 1.50 -16.33
C LYS A 116 -19.46 0.91 -17.46
N MET A 117 -19.61 -0.41 -17.52
CA MET A 117 -20.44 -1.10 -18.53
C MET A 117 -21.93 -0.73 -18.40
N SER A 118 -22.46 -0.70 -17.18
CA SER A 118 -23.82 -0.23 -16.91
C SER A 118 -24.05 1.22 -17.36
N ARG A 119 -23.05 2.10 -17.17
CA ARG A 119 -23.11 3.49 -17.64
C ARG A 119 -23.14 3.60 -19.17
N TYR A 120 -22.36 2.79 -19.89
CA TYR A 120 -22.40 2.77 -21.36
C TYR A 120 -23.71 2.21 -21.92
N MET A 121 -24.31 1.22 -21.25
CA MET A 121 -25.62 0.68 -21.63
C MET A 121 -26.80 1.60 -21.29
N ALA A 122 -26.60 2.59 -20.42
CA ALA A 122 -27.60 3.60 -20.06
C ALA A 122 -27.54 4.87 -20.92
N VAL A 123 -26.58 4.99 -21.86
CA VAL A 123 -26.59 6.08 -22.84
C VAL A 123 -27.53 5.69 -23.98
N PRO A 124 -28.69 6.36 -24.17
CA PRO A 124 -29.54 6.06 -25.32
C PRO A 124 -28.76 6.40 -26.59
N ILE A 125 -28.71 5.44 -27.51
CA ILE A 125 -28.23 5.66 -28.88
C ILE A 125 -29.11 6.79 -29.43
N ARG A 126 -28.53 7.98 -29.60
CA ARG A 126 -29.21 9.07 -30.30
C ARG A 126 -29.22 8.68 -31.78
N SER A 127 -30.32 8.05 -32.19
CA SER A 127 -30.74 7.88 -33.58
C SER A 127 -31.12 9.21 -34.20
#